data_AF-A0A392NMF1-F1
#
_entry.id   AF-A0A392NMF1-F1
#
_cell.length_a   1.000
_cell.length_b   1.000
_cell.length_c   1.000
_cell.angle_alpha   90.00
_cell.angle_beta   90.00
_cell.angle_gamma   90.00
#
_symmetry.space_group_name_H-M   'P 1'
#
loop_
_entity.id
_entity.type
_entity.pdbx_description
1 polymer ?
#
loop_
_entity_poly.entity_id
_entity_poly.type
_entity_poly.pdbx_seq_one_letter_code
_entity_poly.pdbx_strand_id
1 'polypeptide(L)' 'MAASNRTALQFSSSQTLSGKVHPLVIFNICDCYVRRPDQAERVIGTLLGSVLPDGTVDIRNSYAVPHSESADQ' A
#
# COMPACT_ATOMS: atom_id res chain seq x y z
N MET A 1 13.65 24.60 19.99
CA MET A 1 13.14 24.68 18.62
C MET A 1 12.95 23.27 18.09
N ALA A 2 11.75 22.72 18.22
CA ALA A 2 11.45 21.33 17.82
C ALA A 2 11.22 21.27 16.31
N ALA A 3 11.97 20.40 15.63
CA ALA A 3 11.81 20.16 14.20
C ALA A 3 10.39 19.65 13.91
N SER A 4 9.76 20.24 12.90
CA SER A 4 8.42 19.87 12.45
C SER A 4 8.45 18.45 11.89
N ASN A 5 7.95 17.48 12.65
CA ASN A 5 7.76 16.10 12.20
C ASN A 5 6.68 16.07 11.11
N ARG A 6 7.10 16.12 9.84
CA ARG A 6 6.22 16.00 8.69
C ARG A 6 5.85 14.52 8.52
N THR A 7 4.77 14.08 9.15
CA THR A 7 4.26 12.69 9.09
C THR A 7 3.49 12.37 7.81
N ALA A 8 3.27 13.35 6.94
CA ALA A 8 2.57 13.17 5.67
C ALA A 8 3.54 13.28 4.49
N LEU A 9 3.51 12.27 3.62
CA LEU A 9 4.16 12.30 2.32
C LEU A 9 3.37 13.24 1.41
N GLN A 10 3.93 14.40 1.08
CA GLN A 10 3.39 15.33 0.09
C GLN A 10 4.21 15.21 -1.19
N PHE A 11 3.57 14.75 -2.27
CA PHE A 11 4.15 14.75 -3.60
C PHE A 11 3.74 16.05 -4.31
N SER A 12 4.69 16.88 -4.70
CA SER A 12 4.42 17.95 -5.66
C SER A 12 4.22 17.32 -7.03
N SER A 13 3.29 17.85 -7.82
CA SER A 13 2.78 17.27 -9.07
C SER A 13 3.80 17.06 -10.19
N SER A 14 5.09 17.38 -9.98
CA SER A 14 6.16 17.27 -10.97
C SER A 14 7.26 16.25 -10.63
N GLN A 15 7.18 15.53 -9.50
CA GLN A 15 8.21 14.56 -9.12
C GLN A 15 7.82 13.12 -9.48
N THR A 16 8.69 12.43 -10.21
CA THR A 16 8.59 10.98 -10.43
C THR A 16 8.95 10.23 -9.14
N LEU A 17 8.01 9.45 -8.61
CA LEU A 17 8.23 8.63 -7.43
C LEU A 17 8.79 7.26 -7.81
N SER A 18 9.84 6.82 -7.11
CA SER A 18 10.35 5.44 -7.22
C SER A 18 9.77 4.59 -6.10
N GLY A 19 9.25 3.41 -6.44
CA GLY A 19 8.74 2.43 -5.49
C GLY A 19 9.48 1.11 -5.63
N LYS A 20 9.87 0.50 -4.50
CA LYS A 20 10.44 -0.85 -4.45
C LYS A 20 9.46 -1.76 -3.73
N VAL A 21 9.03 -2.82 -4.38
CA VAL A 21 8.10 -3.79 -3.82
C VAL A 21 8.85 -5.08 -3.50
N HIS A 22 8.84 -5.48 -2.24
CA HIS A 22 9.40 -6.76 -1.83
C HIS A 22 8.52 -7.91 -2.33
N PRO A 23 9.10 -9.05 -2.81
CA PRO A 23 8.32 -10.17 -3.34
C PRO A 23 7.24 -10.71 -2.38
N LEU A 24 7.48 -10.65 -1.07
CA LEU A 24 6.51 -11.03 -0.03
C LEU A 24 5.17 -10.30 -0.19
N VAL A 25 5.19 -9.02 -0.57
CA VAL A 25 3.99 -8.21 -0.79
C VAL A 25 3.15 -8.79 -1.92
N ILE A 26 3.79 -9.16 -3.02
CA ILE A 26 3.11 -9.78 -4.17
C ILE A 26 2.50 -11.12 -3.77
N PHE A 27 3.26 -11.95 -3.04
CA PHE A 27 2.75 -13.22 -2.52
C PHE A 27 1.53 -13.03 -1.60
N ASN A 28 1.59 -12.06 -0.69
CA ASN A 28 0.47 -11.76 0.21
C ASN A 28 -0.77 -11.30 -0.57
N ILE A 29 -0.61 -10.45 -1.59
CA ILE A 29 -1.72 -9.98 -2.44
C ILE A 29 -2.35 -11.16 -3.19
N CYS A 30 -1.54 -12.02 -3.81
CA CYS A 30 -2.02 -13.19 -4.52
C CYS A 30 -2.71 -14.19 -3.58
N ASP A 31 -2.13 -14.48 -2.41
CA ASP A 31 -2.73 -15.36 -1.41
C ASP A 31 -4.07 -14.82 -0.93
N CYS A 32 -4.14 -13.52 -0.59
CA CYS A 32 -5.40 -12.89 -0.19
C CYS A 32 -6.45 -12.98 -1.30
N TYR A 33 -6.07 -12.79 -2.57
CA TYR A 33 -6.98 -12.89 -3.70
C TYR A 33 -7.53 -14.31 -3.89
N VAL A 34 -6.67 -15.34 -3.76
CA VAL A 34 -7.09 -16.74 -3.90
C VAL A 34 -8.02 -17.16 -2.75
N ARG A 35 -7.83 -16.60 -1.55
CA ARG A 35 -8.59 -16.95 -0.35
C ARG A 35 -9.80 -16.05 -0.09
N ARG A 36 -10.09 -15.10 -0.99
CA ARG A 36 -11.23 -14.20 -0.85
C ARG A 36 -12.55 -14.98 -0.95
N PRO A 37 -13.66 -14.46 -0.39
CA PRO A 37 -14.98 -15.08 -0.56
C PRO A 37 -15.36 -15.19 -2.05
N ASP A 38 -16.03 -16.27 -2.46
CA ASP A 38 -16.37 -16.54 -3.87
C ASP A 38 -17.13 -15.39 -4.55
N GLN A 39 -17.95 -14.67 -3.78
CA GLN A 39 -18.75 -13.51 -4.22
C GLN A 39 -17.98 -12.18 -4.27
N ALA A 40 -16.72 -12.16 -3.81
CA ALA A 40 -15.89 -10.96 -3.87
C ALA A 40 -15.12 -10.91 -5.19
N GLU A 41 -15.28 -9.85 -5.97
CA GLU A 41 -14.58 -9.70 -7.26
C GLU A 41 -13.15 -9.16 -7.09
N ARG A 42 -12.92 -8.31 -6.09
CA ARG A 42 -11.62 -7.71 -5.76
C ARG A 42 -11.29 -7.83 -4.27
N VAL A 43 -10.00 -7.69 -3.96
CA VAL A 43 -9.49 -7.57 -2.59
C VAL A 43 -8.86 -6.20 -2.43
N ILE A 44 -9.23 -5.48 -1.37
CA ILE A 44 -8.64 -4.20 -1.00
C ILE A 44 -7.69 -4.44 0.17
N GLY A 45 -6.54 -3.77 0.16
CA GLY A 45 -5.52 -3.94 1.18
C GLY A 45 -4.71 -2.68 1.45
N THR A 46 -3.85 -2.76 2.45
CA THR A 46 -2.92 -1.70 2.84
C THR A 46 -1.49 -2.16 2.60
N LEU A 47 -0.68 -1.28 2.03
CA LEU A 47 0.77 -1.48 1.87
C LEU A 47 1.51 -0.90 3.08
N LEU A 48 2.50 -1.63 3.56
CA LEU A 48 3.32 -1.28 4.72
C LEU A 48 4.79 -1.15 4.31
N GLY A 49 5.44 -0.11 4.81
CA GLY A 49 6.80 0.21 4.42
C GLY A 49 7.33 1.50 5.02
N SER A 50 8.40 2.00 4.43
CA SER A 50 9.04 3.26 4.83
C SER A 50 9.52 4.02 3.60
N VAL A 51 9.65 5.33 3.72
CA VAL A 51 10.35 6.13 2.70
C VAL A 51 11.82 6.21 3.06
N LEU A 52 12.67 5.85 2.09
CA LEU A 52 14.11 5.88 2.24
C LEU A 52 14.63 7.32 2.15
N PRO A 53 15.87 7.61 2.61
CA PRO A 53 16.44 8.97 2.55
C PRO A 53 16.52 9.55 1.14
N ASP A 54 16.55 8.71 0.10
CA ASP A 54 16.55 9.11 -1.31
C ASP A 54 15.14 9.39 -1.88
N GLY A 55 14.09 9.27 -1.07
CA GLY A 55 12.70 9.46 -1.47
C GLY A 55 12.02 8.22 -2.05
N THR A 56 12.73 7.09 -2.19
CA THR A 56 12.13 5.84 -2.65
C THR A 56 11.15 5.29 -1.62
N VAL A 57 9.95 4.89 -2.06
CA VAL A 57 8.99 4.19 -1.20
C VAL A 57 9.35 2.71 -1.17
N ASP A 58 9.80 2.23 -0.03
CA ASP A 58 10.20 0.84 0.19
C ASP A 58 9.06 0.05 0.83
N ILE A 59 8.38 -0.76 0.03
CA ILE A 59 7.14 -1.48 0.36
C ILE A 59 7.51 -2.91 0.73
N ARG A 60 7.38 -3.24 2.02
CA ARG A 60 7.92 -4.47 2.61
C ARG A 60 6.87 -5.49 3.01
N ASN A 61 5.63 -5.04 3.25
CA ASN A 61 4.54 -5.93 3.63
C ASN A 61 3.19 -5.39 3.15
N SER A 62 2.15 -6.21 3.25
CA SER A 62 0.77 -5.84 2.95
C SER A 62 -0.20 -6.75 3.68
N TYR A 63 -1.40 -6.24 3.94
CA TYR A 63 -2.51 -7.02 4.47
C TYR A 63 -3.83 -6.61 3.82
N ALA A 64 -4.75 -7.56 3.67
CA ALA A 64 -6.10 -7.30 3.20
C ALA A 64 -6.92 -6.60 4.29
N VAL A 65 -7.73 -5.63 3.88
CA VAL A 65 -8.66 -4.93 4.76
C VAL A 65 -10.05 -5.53 4.52
N PRO A 66 -10.78 -5.97 5.57
CA PRO A 66 -12.16 -6.41 5.41
C PRO A 66 -12.99 -5.28 4.82
N HIS A 67 -13.50 -5.49 3.60
CA HIS A 67 -14.33 -4.52 2.91
C HIS A 67 -15.48 -5.25 2.22
N SER A 68 -16.69 -4.78 2.49
CA SER A 68 -17.89 -5.23 1.79
C SER A 68 -18.21 -4.18 0.74
N GLU A 69 -18.17 -4.56 -0.53
CA GLU A 69 -18.57 -3.65 -1.58
C GLU A 69 -20.02 -3.25 -1.41
N SER A 70 -20.25 -1.94 -1.32
CA SER A 70 -21.56 -1.34 -1.51
C SER A 70 -21.62 -0.92 -2.98
N ALA A 71 -22.77 -1.08 -3.64
CA ALA A 71 -22.93 -0.84 -5.07
C ALA A 71 -22.61 0.61 -5.54
N ASP A 72 -22.41 1.53 -4.60
CA ASP A 72 -22.16 2.96 -4.85
C ASP A 72 -20.66 3.34 -4.94
N GLN A 73 -19.73 2.38 -5.03
CA GLN A 73 -18.28 2.63 -4.94
C GLN A 73 -17.42 2.13 -6.10
#